data_AF-A0A520IB36-F1
#
_entry.id   AF-A0A520IB36-F1
#
_cell.length_a   1.000
_cell.length_b   1.000
_cell.length_c   1.000
_cell.angle_alpha   90.00
_cell.angle_beta   90.00
_cell.angle_gamma   90.00
#
_symmetry.space_group_name_H-M   'P 1'
#
loop_
_entity.id
_entity.type
_entity.pdbx_description
1 polymer ?
#
loop_
_entity_poly.entity_id
_entity_poly.type
_entity_poly.pdbx_seq_one_letter_code
_entity_poly.pdbx_strand_id
1 'polypeptide(L)' 'MIFGRVKPLDAILAAAEGKSLHRTLGAFQLTLFGIGSVIGTGIFVLTAAGAQKAGPGLMLAFAIAGAICIVAALC' A
#
# COMPACT_ATOMS: atom_id res chain seq x y z
N MET A 1 -1.47 18.88 12.66
CA MET A 1 -0.67 18.26 13.74
C MET A 1 -0.82 19.03 15.06
N ILE A 2 -2.06 19.33 15.49
CA ILE A 2 -2.34 20.28 16.62
C ILE A 2 -2.27 19.62 18.01
N PHE A 3 -2.26 18.28 18.09
CA PHE A 3 -2.09 17.54 19.35
C PHE A 3 -0.94 16.56 19.17
N GLY A 4 0.28 16.94 19.54
CA GLY A 4 1.53 16.19 19.38
C GLY A 4 1.67 14.93 20.26
N ARG A 5 0.56 14.23 20.53
CA ARG A 5 0.56 12.98 21.29
C ARG A 5 0.97 11.83 20.38
N VAL A 6 2.28 11.73 20.15
CA VAL A 6 2.91 10.56 19.51
C VAL A 6 2.90 9.38 20.48
N LYS A 7 2.59 8.18 19.98
CA LYS A 7 2.66 6.98 20.80
C LYS A 7 4.15 6.66 21.06
N PRO A 8 4.59 6.53 22.32
CA PRO A 8 5.98 6.21 22.60
C PRO A 8 6.32 4.83 22.06
N LEU A 9 7.55 4.68 21.56
CA LEU A 9 8.03 3.45 20.93
C LEU A 9 7.94 2.24 21.88
N ASP A 10 8.26 2.45 23.15
CA ASP A 10 8.19 1.42 24.19
C ASP A 10 6.78 0.84 24.36
N ALA A 11 5.75 1.70 24.23
CA ALA A 11 4.36 1.26 24.30
C ALA A 11 3.89 0.51 23.03
N ILE A 12 4.59 0.66 21.90
CA ILE A 12 4.33 -0.10 20.67
C ILE A 12 4.99 -1.48 20.79
N LEU A 13 6.24 -1.53 21.26
CA LEU A 13 6.99 -2.76 21.49
C LEU A 13 6.30 -3.66 22.52
N ALA A 14 5.90 -3.10 23.67
CA ALA A 14 5.18 -3.83 24.70
C ALA A 14 3.84 -4.41 24.22
N ALA A 15 3.12 -3.68 23.34
CA ALA A 15 1.87 -4.15 22.75
C ALA A 15 2.10 -5.25 21.69
N ALA A 16 3.24 -5.23 20.98
CA ALA A 16 3.61 -6.26 20.01
C ALA A 16 4.01 -7.57 20.70
N GLU A 17 4.67 -7.51 21.85
CA GLU A 17 5.13 -8.67 22.62
C GLU A 17 3.97 -9.51 23.17
N GLY A 18 2.88 -8.87 23.63
CA GLY A 18 1.68 -9.56 24.14
C GLY A 18 0.81 -10.26 23.08
N LYS A 19 1.11 -10.10 21.78
CA LYS A 19 0.40 -10.71 20.64
C LYS A 19 1.37 -11.41 19.69
N SER A 20 2.32 -12.20 20.20
CA SER A 20 3.30 -12.86 19.35
C SER A 20 2.67 -13.96 18.48
N LEU A 21 2.39 -13.66 17.21
CA LEU A 21 2.17 -14.68 16.18
C LEU A 21 3.51 -15.33 15.80
N HIS A 22 3.50 -16.63 15.50
CA HIS A 22 4.68 -17.32 14.99
C HIS A 22 5.11 -16.68 13.65
N ARG A 23 6.36 -16.20 13.59
CA ARG A 23 6.95 -15.58 12.39
C ARG A 23 7.13 -16.64 11.32
N THR A 24 6.11 -16.84 10.49
CA THR A 24 6.11 -17.83 9.41
C THR A 24 6.18 -17.21 8.01
N LEU A 25 5.90 -15.91 7.87
CA LEU A 25 5.97 -15.24 6.57
C LEU A 25 7.41 -14.85 6.23
N GLY A 26 7.96 -15.49 5.20
CA GLY A 26 9.22 -15.10 4.56
C GLY A 26 9.03 -13.97 3.54
N ALA A 27 10.14 -13.49 2.96
CA ALA A 27 10.13 -12.39 1.98
C ALA A 27 9.18 -12.65 0.79
N PHE A 28 9.18 -13.88 0.25
CA PHE A 28 8.33 -14.24 -0.87
C PHE A 28 6.83 -14.22 -0.53
N GLN A 29 6.45 -14.73 0.65
CA GLN A 29 5.06 -14.69 1.10
C GLN A 29 4.59 -13.26 1.39
N LEU A 30 5.47 -12.40 1.92
CA LEU A 30 5.17 -10.99 2.12
C LEU A 30 4.98 -10.25 0.78
N THR A 31 5.80 -10.54 -0.22
CA THR A 31 5.63 -9.96 -1.58
C THR A 31 4.31 -10.41 -2.20
N LEU A 32 3.99 -11.70 -2.12
CA LEU A 32 2.70 -12.22 -2.62
C LEU A 32 1.51 -11.61 -1.88
N PHE A 33 1.61 -11.44 -0.56
CA PHE A 33 0.59 -10.75 0.23
C PHE A 33 0.41 -9.29 -0.22
N GLY A 34 1.51 -8.57 -0.44
CA GLY A 34 1.47 -7.21 -0.97
C GLY A 34 0.81 -7.13 -2.35
N ILE A 35 1.18 -8.00 -3.29
CA ILE A 35 0.58 -8.06 -4.63
C ILE A 35 -0.92 -8.33 -4.53
N GLY A 36 -1.32 -9.32 -3.71
CA GLY A 36 -2.73 -9.65 -3.49
C GLY A 36 -3.52 -8.51 -2.83
N SER A 37 -2.88 -7.71 -1.97
CA SER A 37 -3.52 -6.55 -1.35
C SER A 37 -3.65 -5.35 -2.29
N VAL A 38 -2.81 -5.23 -3.31
CA VAL A 38 -2.81 -4.10 -4.26
C VAL A 38 -3.72 -4.36 -5.46
N ILE A 39 -3.75 -5.59 -5.97
CA ILE A 39 -4.58 -5.95 -7.13
C ILE A 39 -6.04 -6.13 -6.66
N GLY A 40 -6.90 -5.20 -7.04
CA GLY A 40 -8.33 -5.23 -6.68
C GLY A 40 -9.22 -4.53 -7.71
N THR A 41 -10.35 -4.01 -7.26
CA THR A 41 -11.36 -3.35 -8.12
C THR A 41 -10.82 -2.15 -8.90
N GLY A 42 -9.74 -1.52 -8.44
CA GLY A 42 -9.08 -0.40 -9.09
C GLY A 42 -8.67 -0.69 -10.55
N ILE A 43 -7.97 -1.80 -10.78
CA ILE A 43 -7.47 -2.15 -12.12
C ILE A 43 -8.58 -2.71 -13.03
N PHE A 44 -9.57 -3.40 -12.46
CA PHE A 44 -10.63 -4.06 -13.25
C PHE A 44 -11.83 -3.15 -13.56
N VAL A 45 -12.27 -2.33 -12.61
CA VAL A 45 -13.48 -1.50 -12.76
C VAL A 45 -13.12 -0.06 -13.06
N LEU A 46 -12.18 0.51 -12.30
CA LEU A 46 -11.84 1.92 -12.39
C LEU A 46 -11.07 2.26 -13.66
N THR A 47 -10.26 1.32 -14.18
CA THR A 47 -9.61 1.47 -15.49
C THR A 47 -10.61 1.63 -16.62
N ALA A 48 -11.71 0.88 -16.62
CA ALA A 48 -12.75 1.01 -17.65
C ALA A 48 -13.43 2.38 -17.59
N ALA A 49 -13.79 2.84 -16.40
CA ALA A 49 -14.35 4.19 -16.20
C ALA A 49 -13.34 5.29 -16.53
N GLY A 50 -12.06 5.08 -16.22
CA GLY A 50 -10.96 5.99 -16.54
C GLY A 50 -10.69 6.05 -18.03
N ALA A 51 -10.78 4.94 -18.75
CA ALA A 51 -10.60 4.88 -20.20
C ALA A 51 -11.67 5.68 -20.94
N GLN A 52 -12.91 5.68 -20.46
CA GLN A 52 -13.97 6.52 -21.04
C GLN A 52 -13.71 8.02 -20.86
N LYS A 53 -13.01 8.41 -19.78
CA LYS A 53 -12.72 9.82 -19.48
C LYS A 53 -11.41 10.33 -20.08
N ALA A 54 -10.36 9.52 -20.00
CA ALA A 54 -8.99 9.89 -20.39
C ALA A 54 -8.57 9.31 -21.75
N GLY A 55 -9.30 8.32 -22.27
CA GLY A 55 -8.99 7.65 -23.53
C GLY A 55 -7.55 7.13 -23.57
N PRO A 56 -6.77 7.44 -24.63
CA PRO A 56 -5.38 7.00 -24.74
C PRO A 56 -4.44 7.63 -23.69
N GLY A 57 -4.84 8.75 -23.06
CA GLY A 57 -4.06 9.40 -22.00
C GLY A 57 -4.03 8.65 -20.68
N LEU A 58 -4.86 7.62 -20.51
CA LEU A 58 -4.93 6.82 -19.28
C LEU A 58 -3.59 6.13 -18.96
N MET A 59 -2.86 5.67 -19.97
CA MET A 59 -1.55 5.04 -19.78
C MET A 59 -0.53 6.01 -19.17
N LEU A 60 -0.54 7.27 -19.61
CA LEU A 60 0.36 8.29 -19.08
C LEU A 60 -0.01 8.65 -17.63
N ALA A 61 -1.30 8.72 -17.32
CA ALA A 61 -1.78 8.93 -15.95
C ALA A 61 -1.36 7.79 -15.01
N PHE A 62 -1.44 6.53 -15.45
CA PHE A 62 -0.96 5.39 -14.67
C PHE A 62 0.57 5.40 -14.48
N ALA A 63 1.34 5.82 -15.50
CA ALA A 63 2.79 5.93 -15.37
C ALA A 63 3.19 6.96 -14.29
N ILE A 64 2.55 8.13 -14.30
CA ILE A 64 2.81 9.19 -13.31
C ILE A 64 2.37 8.74 -11.91
N ALA A 65 1.17 8.15 -11.79
CA ALA A 65 0.68 7.62 -10.52
C ALA A 65 1.60 6.51 -9.97
N GLY A 66 2.10 5.63 -10.85
CA GLY A 66 3.07 4.59 -10.49
C GLY A 66 4.37 5.16 -9.93
N ALA A 67 4.92 6.21 -10.55
CA ALA A 67 6.12 6.86 -10.05
C ALA A 67 5.94 7.44 -8.64
N ILE A 68 4.79 8.07 -8.37
CA ILE A 68 4.45 8.61 -7.05
C ILE A 68 4.32 7.48 -6.02
N CYS A 69 3.67 6.38 -6.37
CA CYS A 69 3.53 5.22 -5.50
C CYS A 69 4.89 4.58 -5.14
N ILE A 70 5.87 4.57 -6.07
CA ILE A 70 7.21 4.07 -5.78
C ILE A 70 7.90 4.91 -4.71
N VAL A 71 7.83 6.25 -4.82
CA VAL A 71 8.42 7.15 -3.82
C VAL A 71 7.73 6.96 -2.47
N ALA A 72 6.40 6.85 -2.45
CA ALA A 72 5.63 6.61 -1.23
C ALA A 72 5.93 5.26 -0.57
N ALA A 73 6.22 4.21 -1.37
CA ALA A 73 6.56 2.88 -0.84
C ALA A 73 7.98 2.80 -0.25
N LEU A 74 8.87 3.73 -0.62
CA LEU A 74 10.23 3.82 -0.09
C LEU A 74 10.33 4.65 1.20
N CYS A 75 9.30 5.45 1.52
CA CYS A 75 9.17 6.22 2.75
C CYS A 75 8.61 5.36 3.90
#